data_AF-A0A355FU10-F1
#
_entry.id   AF-A0A355FU10-F1
#
_cell.length_a   1.000
_cell.length_b   1.000
_cell.length_c   1.000
_cell.angle_alpha   90.00
_cell.angle_beta   90.00
_cell.angle_gamma   90.00
#
_symmetry.space_group_name_H-M   'P 1'
#
loop_
_entity.id
_entity.type
_entity.pdbx_description
1 polymer ?
#
loop_
_entity_poly.entity_id
_entity_poly.type
_entity_poly.pdbx_seq_one_letter_code
_entity_poly.pdbx_strand_id
1 'polypeptide(L)'
;AQSAAEAALGSGMIIAGNEDNALFNYLGGAPNNNPINEDAKTRNDFAASNTMVDLLGSLGDPRVGVYYAPAVSSGEYVGEVYGLDEANAALTPDDDVSQRGSAILAGDLAGIYFDAAQTHFLAAEAAERGWTSILSAEEHYNAAISLSMNYWGIADDAAIADYLAQEAVAYGTAEGEWKERIGRQKWIALYMQGYEGWAEYRRLDFDVLVPCADGHLQGDGSVPNRFTYPLDEQTLNNASWSAATGGSDEITSKMWWDVN
;
A
#
# COMPACT_ATOMS: atom_id res chain seq x y z
N ALA A 1 0.12 -0.57 22.89
CA ALA A 1 -0.01 -1.38 21.66
C ALA A 1 -0.31 -2.84 21.99
N GLN A 2 0.61 -3.56 22.65
CA GLN A 2 0.44 -4.97 23.03
C GLN A 2 -0.94 -5.31 23.61
N SER A 3 -1.34 -4.68 24.73
CA SER A 3 -2.61 -5.01 25.39
C SER A 3 -3.84 -4.79 24.51
N ALA A 4 -3.79 -3.82 23.58
CA ALA A 4 -4.90 -3.57 22.66
C ALA A 4 -4.97 -4.65 21.56
N ALA A 5 -3.82 -5.05 21.01
CA ALA A 5 -3.72 -6.11 20.02
C ALA A 5 -4.15 -7.47 20.59
N GLU A 6 -3.65 -7.82 21.79
CA GLU A 6 -4.02 -9.07 22.47
C GLU A 6 -5.51 -9.10 22.84
N ALA A 7 -6.09 -7.97 23.25
CA ALA A 7 -7.52 -7.86 23.50
C ALA A 7 -8.36 -8.04 22.23
N ALA A 8 -7.92 -7.48 21.10
CA ALA A 8 -8.58 -7.65 19.81
C ALA A 8 -8.52 -9.12 19.35
N LEU A 9 -7.32 -9.72 19.33
CA LEU A 9 -7.10 -11.12 18.94
C LEU A 9 -7.86 -12.09 19.85
N GLY A 10 -7.84 -11.85 21.16
CA GLY A 10 -8.52 -12.69 22.15
C GLY A 10 -10.05 -12.56 22.15
N SER A 11 -10.62 -11.54 21.50
CA SER A 11 -12.08 -11.36 21.42
C SER A 11 -12.77 -12.37 20.49
N GLY A 12 -12.02 -12.96 19.55
CA GLY A 12 -12.56 -13.79 18.48
C GLY A 12 -13.39 -13.03 17.43
N MET A 13 -13.44 -11.69 17.51
CA MET A 13 -14.15 -10.82 16.58
C MET A 13 -13.16 -10.03 15.70
N ILE A 14 -12.34 -10.75 14.94
CA ILE A 14 -11.42 -10.17 13.96
C ILE A 14 -11.92 -10.44 12.55
N ILE A 15 -11.55 -9.58 11.59
CA ILE A 15 -11.76 -9.83 10.16
C ILE A 15 -10.76 -10.92 9.76
N ALA A 16 -11.21 -12.18 9.76
CA ALA A 16 -10.35 -13.35 9.57
C ALA A 16 -10.39 -13.90 8.14
N GLY A 17 -11.53 -13.78 7.46
CA GLY A 17 -11.72 -14.17 6.06
C GLY A 17 -12.17 -12.99 5.20
N ASN A 18 -12.03 -13.14 3.88
CA ASN A 18 -12.43 -12.09 2.93
C ASN A 18 -13.94 -11.78 2.99
N GLU A 19 -14.75 -12.72 3.47
CA GLU A 19 -16.18 -12.55 3.75
C GLU A 19 -16.49 -11.52 4.84
N ASP A 20 -15.51 -11.22 5.71
CA ASP A 20 -15.64 -10.27 6.82
C ASP A 20 -15.09 -8.87 6.46
N ASN A 21 -14.54 -8.69 5.26
CA ASN A 21 -13.88 -7.45 4.86
C ASN A 21 -14.78 -6.22 5.03
N ALA A 22 -14.22 -5.15 5.59
CA ALA A 22 -14.91 -3.87 5.72
C ALA A 22 -14.81 -3.08 4.41
N LEU A 23 -15.82 -3.25 3.55
CA LEU A 23 -15.86 -2.70 2.21
C LEU A 23 -16.95 -1.62 2.06
N PHE A 24 -16.63 -0.56 1.31
CA PHE A 24 -17.60 0.38 0.78
C PHE A 24 -18.00 -0.04 -0.65
N ASN A 25 -19.24 -0.48 -0.81
CA ASN A 25 -19.73 -0.95 -2.10
C ASN A 25 -20.20 0.22 -2.98
N TYR A 26 -19.53 0.42 -4.10
CA TYR A 26 -19.96 1.32 -5.16
C TYR A 26 -20.95 0.62 -6.12
N LEU A 27 -21.73 1.40 -6.87
CA LEU A 27 -22.58 0.88 -7.94
C LEU A 27 -21.84 0.96 -9.28
N GLY A 28 -22.18 0.15 -10.28
CA GLY A 28 -21.49 0.18 -11.57
C GLY A 28 -21.68 1.45 -12.42
N GLY A 29 -22.44 2.46 -11.97
CA GLY A 29 -22.72 3.66 -12.75
C GLY A 29 -22.96 4.93 -11.94
N ALA A 30 -22.82 6.07 -12.63
CA ALA A 30 -22.98 7.40 -12.06
C ALA A 30 -24.37 7.61 -11.42
N PRO A 31 -24.46 8.42 -10.34
CA PRO A 31 -23.36 9.16 -9.69
C PRO A 31 -22.67 8.38 -8.56
N ASN A 32 -22.93 7.08 -8.42
CA ASN A 32 -22.54 6.29 -7.24
C ASN A 32 -21.47 5.23 -7.54
N ASN A 33 -20.79 5.34 -8.68
CA ASN A 33 -19.66 4.49 -9.02
C ASN A 33 -18.37 4.96 -8.38
N ASN A 34 -17.39 4.07 -8.40
CA ASN A 34 -16.07 4.31 -7.85
C ASN A 34 -15.47 5.58 -8.50
N PRO A 35 -15.02 6.57 -7.71
CA PRO A 35 -14.44 7.81 -8.23
C PRO A 35 -13.25 7.59 -9.17
N ILE A 36 -12.46 6.52 -8.98
CA ILE A 36 -11.34 6.18 -9.87
C ILE A 36 -11.85 5.85 -11.28
N ASN A 37 -13.00 5.18 -11.39
CA ASN A 37 -13.64 4.93 -12.67
C ASN A 37 -14.16 6.21 -13.32
N GLU A 38 -14.71 7.17 -12.55
CA GLU A 38 -15.12 8.47 -13.10
C GLU A 38 -13.92 9.30 -13.57
N ASP A 39 -12.87 9.41 -12.75
CA ASP A 39 -11.66 10.17 -13.07
C ASP A 39 -11.00 9.65 -14.36
N ALA A 40 -10.92 8.33 -14.54
CA ALA A 40 -10.31 7.71 -15.71
C ALA A 40 -11.04 8.00 -17.04
N LYS A 41 -12.27 8.54 -17.02
CA LYS A 41 -13.00 8.92 -18.25
C LYS A 41 -12.48 10.21 -18.87
N THR A 42 -11.86 11.07 -18.07
CA THR A 42 -11.38 12.39 -18.50
C THR A 42 -9.88 12.58 -18.25
N ARG A 43 -9.25 11.67 -17.49
CA ARG A 43 -7.85 11.73 -17.10
C ARG A 43 -7.09 10.49 -17.56
N ASN A 44 -5.98 10.72 -18.24
CA ASN A 44 -4.99 9.72 -18.66
C ASN A 44 -3.61 9.96 -18.02
N ASP A 45 -3.48 10.99 -17.20
CA ASP A 45 -2.21 11.47 -16.60
C ASP A 45 -1.79 10.70 -15.34
N PHE A 46 -2.12 9.41 -15.26
CA PHE A 46 -1.67 8.55 -14.18
C PHE A 46 -0.92 7.35 -14.77
N ALA A 47 0.31 7.11 -14.32
CA ALA A 47 1.07 5.92 -14.68
C ALA A 47 1.29 4.99 -13.48
N ALA A 48 1.55 3.71 -13.76
CA ALA A 48 2.08 2.80 -12.76
C ALA A 48 3.49 3.25 -12.35
N SER A 49 3.77 3.34 -11.06
CA SER A 49 5.14 3.60 -10.59
C SER A 49 6.03 2.37 -10.74
N ASN A 50 7.26 2.57 -11.22
CA ASN A 50 8.28 1.52 -11.31
C ASN A 50 8.54 0.85 -9.96
N THR A 51 8.44 1.58 -8.85
CA THR A 51 8.63 1.01 -7.50
C THR A 51 7.74 -0.21 -7.25
N MET A 52 6.45 -0.16 -7.59
CA MET A 52 5.55 -1.31 -7.40
C MET A 52 5.67 -2.30 -8.55
N VAL A 53 5.78 -1.84 -9.79
CA VAL A 53 5.88 -2.73 -10.97
C VAL A 53 7.13 -3.61 -10.90
N ASP A 54 8.28 -3.02 -10.59
CA ASP A 54 9.56 -3.72 -10.48
C ASP A 54 9.54 -4.70 -9.29
N LEU A 55 8.96 -4.31 -8.15
CA LEU A 55 8.79 -5.20 -7.00
C LEU A 55 7.97 -6.43 -7.38
N LEU A 56 6.77 -6.24 -7.93
CA LEU A 56 5.90 -7.35 -8.34
C LEU A 56 6.55 -8.21 -9.41
N GLY A 57 7.20 -7.59 -10.40
CA GLY A 57 7.93 -8.28 -11.46
C GLY A 57 9.07 -9.15 -10.92
N SER A 58 9.84 -8.63 -9.96
CA SER A 58 10.95 -9.38 -9.33
C SER A 58 10.49 -10.62 -8.55
N LEU A 59 9.25 -10.58 -8.05
CA LEU A 59 8.62 -11.68 -7.31
C LEU A 59 7.79 -12.61 -8.19
N GLY A 60 7.67 -12.31 -9.50
CA GLY A 60 6.72 -12.99 -10.37
C GLY A 60 5.28 -12.94 -9.84
N ASP A 61 4.91 -11.85 -9.16
CA ASP A 61 3.66 -11.76 -8.41
C ASP A 61 2.46 -11.65 -9.38
N PRO A 62 1.50 -12.60 -9.34
CA PRO A 62 0.35 -12.61 -10.24
C PRO A 62 -0.56 -11.39 -10.10
N ARG A 63 -0.49 -10.65 -8.98
CA ARG A 63 -1.27 -9.42 -8.77
C ARG A 63 -0.88 -8.30 -9.72
N VAL A 64 0.31 -8.34 -10.34
CA VAL A 64 0.73 -7.33 -11.34
C VAL A 64 -0.29 -7.19 -12.47
N GLY A 65 -0.86 -8.31 -12.95
CA GLY A 65 -1.85 -8.29 -14.03
C GLY A 65 -3.27 -7.94 -13.60
N VAL A 66 -3.51 -7.83 -12.29
CA VAL A 66 -4.76 -7.30 -11.74
C VAL A 66 -4.62 -5.79 -11.53
N TYR A 67 -3.50 -5.36 -10.94
CA TYR A 67 -3.24 -3.96 -10.61
C TYR A 67 -2.98 -3.12 -11.85
N TYR A 68 -2.36 -3.70 -12.87
CA TYR A 68 -1.89 -2.99 -14.05
C TYR A 68 -2.32 -3.65 -15.35
N ALA A 69 -2.51 -2.81 -16.37
CA ALA A 69 -2.50 -3.22 -17.76
C ALA A 69 -1.06 -3.08 -18.30
N PRO A 70 -0.57 -4.01 -19.15
CA PRO A 70 0.73 -3.86 -19.80
C PRO A 70 0.81 -2.57 -20.60
N ALA A 71 2.03 -2.02 -20.74
CA ALA A 71 2.30 -0.89 -21.62
C ALA A 71 1.95 -1.27 -23.07
N VAL A 72 1.32 -0.35 -23.80
CA VAL A 72 0.83 -0.58 -25.16
C VAL A 72 1.98 -0.85 -26.13
N SER A 73 3.07 -0.09 -26.02
CA SER A 73 4.21 -0.16 -26.93
C SER A 73 5.01 -1.47 -26.82
N SER A 74 5.18 -1.98 -25.60
CA SER A 74 6.02 -3.16 -25.34
C SER A 74 5.23 -4.46 -25.13
N GLY A 75 3.98 -4.36 -24.66
CA GLY A 75 3.22 -5.51 -24.18
C GLY A 75 3.67 -6.04 -22.82
N GLU A 76 4.62 -5.36 -22.16
CA GLU A 76 5.21 -5.73 -20.88
C GLU A 76 4.71 -4.82 -19.75
N TYR A 77 4.89 -5.25 -18.50
CA TYR A 77 4.64 -4.37 -17.36
C TYR A 77 5.84 -3.44 -17.17
N VAL A 78 5.63 -2.14 -17.40
CA VAL A 78 6.66 -1.10 -17.29
C VAL A 78 6.14 0.00 -16.37
N GLY A 79 6.87 0.36 -15.32
CA GLY A 79 6.49 1.51 -14.50
C GLY A 79 7.20 2.78 -14.95
N GLU A 80 6.53 3.92 -14.80
CA GLU A 80 7.16 5.23 -14.86
C GLU A 80 8.09 5.44 -13.66
N VAL A 81 9.21 6.12 -13.89
CA VAL A 81 10.16 6.45 -12.82
C VAL A 81 9.47 7.26 -11.73
N TYR A 82 9.48 6.72 -10.52
CA TYR A 82 8.86 7.36 -9.36
C TYR A 82 9.50 8.71 -9.00
N GLY A 83 8.65 9.69 -8.73
CA GLY A 83 9.06 10.98 -8.17
C GLY A 83 9.76 11.88 -9.18
N LEU A 84 9.37 11.84 -10.45
CA LEU A 84 9.79 12.81 -11.44
C LEU A 84 9.12 14.18 -11.22
N ASP A 85 9.82 15.26 -11.58
CA ASP A 85 9.20 16.57 -11.74
C ASP A 85 8.21 16.56 -12.91
N GLU A 86 7.25 17.50 -12.89
CA GLU A 86 6.17 17.57 -13.87
C GLU A 86 6.66 17.63 -15.32
N ALA A 87 7.75 18.36 -15.59
CA ALA A 87 8.27 18.52 -16.94
C ALA A 87 8.90 17.23 -17.46
N ASN A 88 9.59 16.48 -16.59
CA ASN A 88 10.20 15.20 -16.95
C ASN A 88 9.17 14.07 -17.02
N ALA A 89 8.19 14.02 -16.11
CA ALA A 89 7.09 13.06 -16.18
C ALA A 89 6.27 13.22 -17.46
N ALA A 90 6.01 14.47 -17.89
CA ALA A 90 5.31 14.75 -19.14
C ALA A 90 6.04 14.29 -20.42
N LEU A 91 7.31 13.88 -20.31
CA LEU A 91 8.06 13.29 -21.42
C LEU A 91 7.81 11.77 -21.56
N THR A 92 7.24 11.11 -20.56
CA THR A 92 6.87 9.70 -20.60
C THR A 92 5.55 9.52 -21.35
N PRO A 93 5.52 8.87 -22.52
CA PRO A 93 4.27 8.60 -23.21
C PRO A 93 3.44 7.55 -22.46
N ASP A 94 2.12 7.76 -22.35
CA ASP A 94 1.20 6.81 -21.70
C ASP A 94 1.31 5.38 -22.26
N ASP A 95 1.57 5.26 -23.57
CA ASP A 95 1.70 3.98 -24.27
C ASP A 95 2.97 3.21 -23.89
N ASP A 96 4.00 3.89 -23.37
CA ASP A 96 5.29 3.30 -22.99
C ASP A 96 5.31 2.79 -21.55
N VAL A 97 4.27 3.10 -20.76
CA VAL A 97 4.15 2.69 -19.35
C VAL A 97 2.82 1.98 -19.08
N SER A 98 2.86 1.10 -18.09
CA SER A 98 1.69 0.39 -17.61
C SER A 98 0.67 1.37 -17.03
N GLN A 99 -0.57 1.12 -17.37
CA GLN A 99 -1.72 1.87 -16.87
C GLN A 99 -2.43 1.06 -15.78
N ARG A 100 -3.38 1.65 -15.06
CA ARG A 100 -4.22 0.90 -14.10
C ARG A 100 -4.97 -0.24 -14.80
N GLY A 101 -5.00 -1.40 -14.17
CA GLY A 101 -5.70 -2.58 -14.68
C GLY A 101 -7.22 -2.40 -14.72
N SER A 102 -7.88 -3.21 -15.54
CA SER A 102 -9.34 -3.14 -15.72
C SER A 102 -10.13 -3.35 -14.43
N ALA A 103 -9.64 -4.19 -13.51
CA ALA A 103 -10.22 -4.39 -12.19
C ALA A 103 -10.18 -3.10 -11.33
N ILE A 104 -9.08 -2.35 -11.43
CA ILE A 104 -8.89 -1.08 -10.70
C ILE A 104 -9.81 0.02 -11.27
N LEU A 105 -10.08 -0.04 -12.57
CA LEU A 105 -10.95 0.90 -13.27
C LEU A 105 -12.42 0.48 -13.25
N ALA A 106 -12.80 -0.61 -12.58
CA ALA A 106 -14.18 -1.06 -12.53
C ALA A 106 -15.07 -0.06 -11.76
N GLY A 107 -16.24 0.26 -12.31
CA GLY A 107 -17.17 1.22 -11.69
C GLY A 107 -17.70 0.76 -10.33
N ASP A 108 -17.77 -0.55 -10.12
CA ASP A 108 -18.22 -1.18 -8.88
C ASP A 108 -17.07 -1.71 -8.00
N LEU A 109 -15.80 -1.39 -8.31
CA LEU A 109 -14.68 -1.71 -7.43
C LEU A 109 -14.96 -1.15 -6.04
N ALA A 110 -14.96 -2.01 -5.02
CA ALA A 110 -15.24 -1.59 -3.65
C ALA A 110 -14.09 -0.73 -3.09
N GLY A 111 -14.44 0.24 -2.24
CA GLY A 111 -13.46 0.93 -1.39
C GLY A 111 -13.08 0.03 -0.21
N ILE A 112 -11.79 -0.23 -0.02
CA ILE A 112 -11.31 -1.07 1.09
C ILE A 112 -11.00 -0.19 2.29
N TYR A 113 -11.75 -0.33 3.39
CA TYR A 113 -11.41 0.32 4.65
C TYR A 113 -10.42 -0.51 5.46
N PHE A 114 -10.70 -1.81 5.58
CA PHE A 114 -9.87 -2.77 6.30
C PHE A 114 -10.23 -4.19 5.84
N ASP A 115 -9.23 -5.04 5.61
CA ASP A 115 -9.43 -6.39 5.09
C ASP A 115 -8.72 -7.48 5.91
N ALA A 116 -9.03 -8.72 5.60
CA ALA A 116 -8.47 -9.88 6.27
C ALA A 116 -6.96 -10.01 6.07
N ALA A 117 -6.44 -9.62 4.91
CA ALA A 117 -4.99 -9.59 4.68
C ALA A 117 -4.30 -8.63 5.67
N GLN A 118 -4.84 -7.43 5.87
CA GLN A 118 -4.32 -6.45 6.82
C GLN A 118 -4.39 -6.98 8.26
N THR A 119 -5.47 -7.64 8.67
CA THR A 119 -5.57 -8.33 9.98
C THR A 119 -4.43 -9.32 10.16
N HIS A 120 -4.23 -10.20 9.19
CA HIS A 120 -3.25 -11.27 9.30
C HIS A 120 -1.81 -10.73 9.28
N PHE A 121 -1.50 -9.69 8.51
CA PHE A 121 -0.18 -9.04 8.62
C PHE A 121 0.05 -8.38 9.98
N LEU A 122 -0.97 -7.74 10.58
CA LEU A 122 -0.88 -7.18 11.93
C LEU A 122 -0.69 -8.28 12.99
N ALA A 123 -1.34 -9.43 12.81
CA ALA A 123 -1.19 -10.59 13.70
C ALA A 123 0.18 -11.27 13.54
N ALA A 124 0.71 -11.34 12.32
CA ALA A 124 2.07 -11.82 12.07
C ALA A 124 3.11 -10.96 12.81
N GLU A 125 2.96 -9.64 12.74
CA GLU A 125 3.80 -8.72 13.51
C GLU A 125 3.62 -8.89 15.02
N ALA A 126 2.39 -9.07 15.51
CA ALA A 126 2.15 -9.30 16.93
C ALA A 126 2.91 -10.56 17.41
N ALA A 127 2.90 -11.64 16.62
CA ALA A 127 3.64 -12.86 16.90
C ALA A 127 5.16 -12.62 16.94
N GLU A 128 5.73 -11.88 15.98
CA GLU A 128 7.16 -11.51 15.97
C GLU A 128 7.59 -10.66 17.16
N ARG A 129 6.68 -9.79 17.62
CA ARG A 129 6.89 -8.99 18.84
C ARG A 129 6.75 -9.81 20.13
N GLY A 130 6.47 -11.10 20.03
CA GLY A 130 6.27 -12.00 21.17
C GLY A 130 4.97 -11.74 21.93
N TRP A 131 3.99 -11.10 21.29
CA TRP A 131 2.65 -10.91 21.88
C TRP A 131 1.83 -12.19 21.74
N THR A 132 0.76 -12.29 22.52
CA THR A 132 -0.17 -13.41 22.39
C THR A 132 -0.80 -13.41 20.99
N SER A 133 -0.58 -14.49 20.25
CA SER A 133 -1.07 -14.68 18.88
C SER A 133 -1.82 -16.01 18.75
N ILE A 134 -2.75 -16.09 17.80
CA ILE A 134 -3.55 -17.29 17.53
C ILE A 134 -2.84 -18.28 16.61
N LEU A 135 -1.92 -17.80 15.76
CA LEU A 135 -1.03 -18.59 14.90
C LEU A 135 0.41 -18.06 15.02
N SER A 136 1.37 -18.79 14.45
CA SER A 136 2.74 -18.28 14.29
C SER A 136 2.80 -17.11 13.30
N ALA A 137 3.92 -16.37 13.32
CA ALA A 137 4.15 -15.26 12.40
C ALA A 137 4.11 -15.71 10.92
N GLU A 138 4.74 -16.84 10.61
CA GLU A 138 4.76 -17.44 9.28
C GLU A 138 3.37 -17.85 8.80
N GLU A 139 2.57 -18.50 9.67
CA GLU A 139 1.20 -18.91 9.33
C GLU A 139 0.31 -17.69 9.04
N HIS A 140 0.41 -16.63 9.86
CA HIS A 140 -0.31 -15.39 9.60
C HIS A 140 0.17 -14.69 8.32
N TYR A 141 1.48 -14.62 8.09
CA TYR A 141 2.06 -14.02 6.89
C TYR A 141 1.60 -14.73 5.61
N ASN A 142 1.68 -16.07 5.59
CA ASN A 142 1.23 -16.88 4.46
C ASN A 142 -0.29 -16.73 4.23
N ALA A 143 -1.08 -16.73 5.31
CA ALA A 143 -2.52 -16.50 5.22
C ALA A 143 -2.85 -15.11 4.65
N ALA A 144 -2.12 -14.07 5.06
CA ALA A 144 -2.34 -12.71 4.58
C ALA A 144 -2.09 -12.57 3.07
N ILE A 145 -1.01 -13.17 2.56
CA ILE A 145 -0.69 -13.18 1.12
C ILE A 145 -1.78 -13.92 0.35
N SER A 146 -2.18 -15.12 0.80
CA SER A 146 -3.24 -15.90 0.16
C SER A 146 -4.57 -15.16 0.16
N LEU A 147 -4.95 -14.54 1.28
CA LEU A 147 -6.18 -13.74 1.38
C LEU A 147 -6.16 -12.54 0.42
N SER A 148 -5.01 -11.85 0.31
CA SER A 148 -4.83 -10.77 -0.65
C SER A 148 -4.97 -11.26 -2.09
N MET A 149 -4.31 -12.36 -2.46
CA MET A 149 -4.42 -12.96 -3.80
C MET A 149 -5.87 -13.37 -4.12
N ASN A 150 -6.53 -14.06 -3.18
CA ASN A 150 -7.92 -14.48 -3.31
C ASN A 150 -8.88 -13.29 -3.46
N TYR A 151 -8.66 -12.19 -2.72
CA TYR A 151 -9.47 -10.98 -2.85
C TYR A 151 -9.40 -10.40 -4.27
N TRP A 152 -8.21 -10.48 -4.88
CA TRP A 152 -7.94 -10.04 -6.25
C TRP A 152 -8.28 -11.09 -7.33
N GLY A 153 -8.98 -12.17 -6.96
CA GLY A 153 -9.48 -13.18 -7.89
C GLY A 153 -8.44 -14.23 -8.31
N ILE A 154 -7.25 -14.24 -7.70
CA ILE A 154 -6.24 -15.28 -7.90
C ILE A 154 -6.58 -16.41 -6.91
N ALA A 155 -7.28 -17.44 -7.40
CA ALA A 155 -7.82 -18.53 -6.58
C ALA A 155 -7.23 -19.91 -6.92
N ASP A 156 -6.15 -19.96 -7.71
CA ASP A 156 -5.42 -21.21 -7.98
C ASP A 156 -4.49 -21.51 -6.79
N ASP A 157 -4.92 -22.43 -5.92
CA ASP A 157 -4.19 -22.84 -4.73
C ASP A 157 -2.76 -23.31 -5.04
N ALA A 158 -2.52 -23.95 -6.19
CA ALA A 158 -1.18 -24.40 -6.57
C ALA A 158 -0.29 -23.21 -6.92
N ALA A 159 -0.80 -22.25 -7.68
CA ALA A 159 -0.06 -21.03 -8.02
C ALA A 159 0.25 -20.17 -6.78
N ILE A 160 -0.69 -20.08 -5.83
CA ILE A 160 -0.47 -19.39 -4.55
C ILE A 160 0.60 -20.13 -3.72
N ALA A 161 0.52 -21.45 -3.63
CA ALA A 161 1.50 -22.25 -2.91
C ALA A 161 2.90 -22.13 -3.52
N ASP A 162 3.01 -22.16 -4.85
CA ASP A 162 4.26 -21.95 -5.57
C ASP A 162 4.81 -20.54 -5.30
N TYR A 163 3.96 -19.51 -5.29
CA TYR A 163 4.37 -18.14 -4.96
C TYR A 163 4.92 -18.03 -3.53
N LEU A 164 4.23 -18.62 -2.55
CA LEU A 164 4.65 -18.64 -1.15
C LEU A 164 5.94 -19.42 -0.91
N ALA A 165 6.26 -20.40 -1.76
CA ALA A 165 7.45 -21.22 -1.67
C ALA A 165 8.70 -20.58 -2.31
N GLN A 166 8.55 -19.46 -3.02
CA GLN A 166 9.68 -18.75 -3.63
C GLN A 166 10.65 -18.25 -2.56
N GLU A 167 11.96 -18.36 -2.79
CA GLU A 167 12.98 -17.94 -1.82
C GLU A 167 12.83 -16.47 -1.40
N ALA A 168 12.46 -15.60 -2.34
CA ALA A 168 12.24 -14.17 -2.12
C ALA A 168 10.92 -13.83 -1.40
N VAL A 169 10.01 -14.79 -1.24
CA VAL A 169 8.68 -14.59 -0.62
C VAL A 169 8.54 -15.38 0.67
N ALA A 170 9.03 -16.61 0.73
CA ALA A 170 8.86 -17.51 1.86
C ALA A 170 9.39 -16.88 3.15
N TYR A 171 8.58 -16.92 4.22
CA TYR A 171 8.83 -16.17 5.44
C TYR A 171 10.22 -16.42 6.06
N GLY A 172 10.67 -17.67 6.01
CA GLY A 172 11.95 -18.10 6.55
C GLY A 172 13.19 -17.73 5.72
N THR A 173 13.03 -17.41 4.44
CA THR A 173 14.15 -17.21 3.50
C THR A 173 14.19 -15.84 2.84
N ALA A 174 13.05 -15.14 2.77
CA ALA A 174 12.97 -13.81 2.17
C ALA A 174 13.96 -12.84 2.83
N GLU A 175 14.59 -11.99 2.02
CA GLU A 175 15.60 -11.06 2.50
C GLU A 175 15.04 -10.05 3.50
N GLY A 176 15.86 -9.70 4.49
CA GLY A 176 15.55 -8.67 5.47
C GLY A 176 15.05 -9.20 6.81
N GLU A 177 14.82 -8.29 7.74
CA GLU A 177 14.22 -8.59 9.05
C GLU A 177 12.72 -8.88 8.92
N TRP A 178 12.10 -9.45 9.95
CA TRP A 178 10.66 -9.77 9.92
C TRP A 178 9.78 -8.58 9.52
N LYS A 179 10.14 -7.37 9.94
CA LYS A 179 9.42 -6.11 9.65
C LYS A 179 9.47 -5.78 8.16
N GLU A 180 10.57 -6.12 7.50
CA GLU A 180 10.78 -5.90 6.07
C GLU A 180 10.01 -6.92 5.24
N ARG A 181 10.06 -8.21 5.64
CA ARG A 181 9.29 -9.28 4.99
C ARG A 181 7.78 -9.01 5.06
N ILE A 182 7.27 -8.76 6.27
CA ILE A 182 5.85 -8.43 6.48
C ILE A 182 5.50 -7.12 5.78
N GLY A 183 6.31 -6.08 5.94
CA GLY A 183 6.07 -4.75 5.38
C GLY A 183 5.92 -4.76 3.86
N ARG A 184 6.83 -5.43 3.13
CA ARG A 184 6.80 -5.50 1.66
C ARG A 184 5.53 -6.19 1.14
N GLN A 185 5.17 -7.36 1.69
CA GLN A 185 3.95 -8.06 1.26
C GLN A 185 2.67 -7.34 1.69
N LYS A 186 2.69 -6.68 2.87
CA LYS A 186 1.59 -5.82 3.31
C LYS A 186 1.42 -4.62 2.38
N TRP A 187 2.51 -4.00 1.94
CA TRP A 187 2.47 -2.88 0.99
C TRP A 187 1.86 -3.28 -0.36
N ILE A 188 2.19 -4.48 -0.86
CA ILE A 188 1.55 -5.04 -2.06
C ILE A 188 0.05 -5.25 -1.84
N ALA A 189 -0.37 -5.77 -0.68
CA ALA A 189 -1.77 -5.98 -0.37
C ALA A 189 -2.56 -4.67 -0.24
N LEU A 190 -1.92 -3.62 0.29
CA LEU A 190 -2.51 -2.28 0.51
C LEU A 190 -2.53 -1.38 -0.74
N TYR A 191 -2.43 -1.94 -1.95
CA TYR A 191 -2.36 -1.17 -3.21
C TYR A 191 -3.48 -0.11 -3.34
N MET A 192 -4.72 -0.47 -2.97
CA MET A 192 -5.87 0.46 -2.99
C MET A 192 -6.07 1.25 -1.69
N GLN A 193 -5.18 1.10 -0.72
CA GLN A 193 -5.21 1.73 0.60
C GLN A 193 -3.95 2.58 0.83
N GLY A 194 -3.61 3.44 -0.13
CA GLY A 194 -2.32 4.16 -0.16
C GLY A 194 -1.96 4.95 1.11
N TYR A 195 -2.93 5.53 1.81
CA TYR A 195 -2.68 6.21 3.09
C TYR A 195 -2.20 5.25 4.19
N GLU A 196 -2.81 4.07 4.27
CA GLU A 196 -2.39 3.00 5.19
C GLU A 196 -1.03 2.45 4.75
N GLY A 197 -0.83 2.21 3.45
CA GLY A 197 0.46 1.78 2.91
C GLY A 197 1.60 2.73 3.26
N TRP A 198 1.37 4.05 3.18
CA TRP A 198 2.34 5.07 3.58
C TRP A 198 2.54 5.15 5.10
N ALA A 199 1.49 4.92 5.90
CA ALA A 199 1.62 4.80 7.36
C ALA A 199 2.48 3.59 7.75
N GLU A 200 2.25 2.44 7.13
CA GLU A 200 2.98 1.21 7.40
C GLU A 200 4.44 1.30 6.95
N TYR A 201 4.71 1.93 5.80
CA TYR A 201 6.08 2.23 5.37
C TYR A 201 6.87 2.99 6.43
N ARG A 202 6.32 4.10 6.95
CA ARG A 202 6.97 4.92 8.01
C ARG A 202 7.08 4.17 9.34
N ARG A 203 6.16 3.27 9.65
CA ARG A 203 6.11 2.57 10.94
C ARG A 203 7.05 1.36 11.01
N LEU A 204 7.28 0.69 9.89
CA LEU A 204 8.08 -0.54 9.81
C LEU A 204 9.47 -0.33 9.18
N ASP A 205 9.66 0.72 8.39
CA ASP A 205 10.90 1.03 7.63
C ASP A 205 11.39 -0.17 6.83
N PHE A 206 10.65 -0.51 5.78
CA PHE A 206 10.96 -1.64 4.89
C PHE A 206 11.48 -1.24 3.51
N ASP A 207 11.96 0.01 3.40
CA ASP A 207 12.78 0.57 2.31
C ASP A 207 12.23 0.36 0.88
N VAL A 208 10.91 0.28 0.71
CA VAL A 208 10.30 0.24 -0.64
C VAL A 208 10.23 1.61 -1.31
N LEU A 209 10.07 2.68 -0.54
CA LEU A 209 10.09 4.05 -1.06
C LEU A 209 11.47 4.65 -0.81
N VAL A 210 12.03 5.26 -1.86
CA VAL A 210 13.32 5.95 -1.86
C VAL A 210 13.10 7.44 -2.14
N PRO A 211 14.10 8.32 -1.94
CA PRO A 211 14.00 9.71 -2.36
C PRO A 211 13.54 9.84 -3.81
N CYS A 212 12.74 10.87 -4.09
CA CYS A 212 12.23 11.12 -5.44
C CYS A 212 13.37 11.29 -6.45
N ALA A 213 13.13 10.97 -7.72
CA ALA A 213 14.12 11.17 -8.78
C ALA A 213 14.56 12.65 -8.88
N ASP A 214 13.61 13.57 -9.02
CA ASP A 214 13.83 15.02 -9.08
C ASP A 214 12.60 15.88 -8.72
N GLY A 215 11.42 15.29 -8.57
CA GLY A 215 10.13 15.95 -8.36
C GLY A 215 9.80 16.32 -6.91
N HIS A 216 10.66 17.08 -6.23
CA HIS A 216 10.37 17.57 -4.87
C HIS A 216 9.91 19.03 -4.85
N LEU A 217 8.82 19.30 -4.14
CA LEU A 217 8.31 20.67 -3.94
C LEU A 217 8.92 21.38 -2.73
N GLN A 218 9.32 20.59 -1.72
CA GLN A 218 9.87 21.04 -0.44
C GLN A 218 10.82 19.97 0.10
N GLY A 219 11.59 20.29 1.14
CA GLY A 219 12.52 19.36 1.76
C GLY A 219 13.71 19.00 0.86
N ASP A 220 14.33 17.86 1.15
CA ASP A 220 15.54 17.34 0.51
C ASP A 220 15.26 16.23 -0.53
N GLY A 221 13.99 16.06 -0.91
CA GLY A 221 13.54 14.99 -1.82
C GLY A 221 13.32 13.63 -1.13
N SER A 222 13.56 13.52 0.17
CA SER A 222 13.14 12.34 0.93
C SER A 222 11.62 12.15 0.91
N VAL A 223 11.19 10.90 1.12
CA VAL A 223 9.77 10.57 1.28
C VAL A 223 9.24 11.35 2.49
N PRO A 224 8.17 12.15 2.34
CA PRO A 224 7.61 12.91 3.45
C PRO A 224 7.19 12.01 4.61
N ASN A 225 7.37 12.49 5.84
CA ASN A 225 6.90 11.82 7.06
C ASN A 225 5.49 12.27 7.46
N ARG A 226 5.02 13.41 6.94
CA ARG A 226 3.69 13.97 7.20
C ARG A 226 3.31 15.03 6.17
N PHE A 227 2.04 15.43 6.20
CA PHE A 227 1.59 16.68 5.60
C PHE A 227 1.81 17.85 6.57
N THR A 228 1.98 19.04 6.00
CA THR A 228 1.90 20.31 6.75
C THR A 228 0.45 20.63 7.07
N TYR A 229 0.23 21.45 8.09
CA TYR A 229 -1.09 22.01 8.35
C TYR A 229 -1.47 23.01 7.25
N PRO A 230 -2.77 23.14 6.93
CA PRO A 230 -3.23 24.19 6.02
C PRO A 230 -2.75 25.57 6.47
N LEU A 231 -2.40 26.43 5.51
CA LEU A 231 -1.92 27.80 5.79
C LEU A 231 -2.93 28.62 6.62
N ASP A 232 -4.22 28.33 6.47
CA ASP A 232 -5.29 28.98 7.23
C ASP A 232 -5.17 28.75 8.74
N GLU A 233 -4.62 27.63 9.22
CA GLU A 233 -4.37 27.44 10.65
C GLU A 233 -3.33 28.43 11.19
N GLN A 234 -2.37 28.85 10.37
CA GLN A 234 -1.38 29.84 10.76
C GLN A 234 -1.97 31.25 10.84
N THR A 235 -2.98 31.57 10.03
CA THR A 235 -3.56 32.92 9.96
C THR A 235 -4.81 33.08 10.82
N LEU A 236 -5.63 32.04 10.96
CA LEU A 236 -6.91 32.07 11.67
C LEU A 236 -6.85 31.45 13.07
N ASN A 237 -5.90 30.55 13.34
CA ASN A 237 -5.80 29.78 14.58
C ASN A 237 -4.35 29.68 15.11
N ASN A 238 -3.58 30.76 14.91
CA ASN A 238 -2.14 30.79 15.12
C ASN A 238 -1.69 30.29 16.49
N ALA A 239 -2.45 30.58 17.55
CA ALA A 239 -2.12 30.15 18.91
C ALA A 239 -2.12 28.63 19.07
N SER A 240 -3.14 27.94 18.52
CA SER A 240 -3.22 26.48 18.56
C SER A 240 -2.23 25.84 17.60
N TRP A 241 -2.03 26.41 16.41
CA TRP A 241 -1.01 25.94 15.47
C TRP A 241 0.39 26.00 16.12
N SER A 242 0.75 27.14 16.70
CA SER A 242 2.05 27.33 17.35
C SER A 242 2.24 26.39 18.54
N ALA A 243 1.17 26.12 19.31
CA ALA A 243 1.21 25.16 20.41
C ALA A 243 1.43 23.71 19.93
N ALA A 244 0.88 23.35 18.76
CA ALA A 244 1.02 22.01 18.18
C ALA A 244 2.35 21.78 17.47
N THR A 245 2.92 22.82 16.84
CA THR A 245 4.11 22.72 15.99
C THR A 245 5.39 23.23 16.64
N GLY A 246 5.29 24.00 17.72
CA GLY A 246 6.41 24.77 18.25
C GLY A 246 6.89 25.86 17.28
N GLY A 247 6.08 26.23 16.28
CA GLY A 247 6.41 27.20 15.25
C GLY A 247 7.12 26.63 14.02
N SER A 248 7.26 25.30 13.90
CA SER A 248 7.90 24.62 12.76
C SER A 248 7.04 23.48 12.23
N ASP A 249 6.76 23.46 10.92
CA ASP A 249 5.80 22.54 10.31
C ASP A 249 6.39 21.92 9.04
N GLU A 250 7.48 21.17 9.20
CA GLU A 250 8.22 20.56 8.10
C GLU A 250 7.67 19.18 7.75
N ILE A 251 7.60 18.88 6.45
CA ILE A 251 7.17 17.57 5.92
C ILE A 251 8.08 16.40 6.35
N THR A 252 9.32 16.69 6.74
CA THR A 252 10.31 15.72 7.22
C THR A 252 10.16 15.41 8.72
N SER A 253 9.34 16.17 9.45
CA SER A 253 9.12 15.93 10.88
C SER A 253 8.35 14.63 11.10
N LYS A 254 8.87 13.74 11.95
CA LYS A 254 8.23 12.46 12.28
C LYS A 254 6.93 12.64 13.04
N MET A 255 5.99 11.73 12.79
CA MET A 255 4.77 11.62 13.57
C MET A 255 5.07 11.04 14.96
N TRP A 256 4.22 11.28 15.96
CA TRP A 256 4.48 10.81 17.33
C TRP A 256 4.60 9.27 17.45
N TRP A 257 3.98 8.53 16.52
CA TRP A 257 3.99 7.07 16.47
C TRP A 257 5.13 6.51 15.59
N ASP A 258 5.79 7.38 14.82
CA ASP A 258 6.92 7.06 13.97
C ASP A 258 8.21 7.24 14.80
N VAL A 259 8.64 6.14 15.41
CA VAL A 259 9.68 6.13 16.47
C VAL A 259 10.97 5.45 16.06
N ASN A 260 11.01 4.85 14.87
CA ASN A 260 12.21 4.20 14.33
C ASN A 260 13.14 5.22 13.68
#